data_AF-A0A060CAJ0-F1
#
_entry.id   AF-A0A060CAJ0-F1
#
_cell.length_a   1.000
_cell.length_b   1.000
_cell.length_c   1.000
_cell.angle_alpha   90.00
_cell.angle_beta   90.00
_cell.angle_gamma   90.00
#
_symmetry.space_group_name_H-M   'P 1'
#
loop_
_entity.id
_entity.type
_entity.pdbx_description
1 polymer ?
#
loop_
_entity_poly.entity_id
_entity_poly.type
_entity_poly.pdbx_seq_one_letter_code
_entity_poly.pdbx_strand_id
1 'polypeptide(L)'
;MNDNDKHYGFALSILEFPETIVTLWDKISMFIEEHPRFINNNNLLDFISDDKGATYNLCHFWTNFEIVDMNLFRSEAYTSLFEMLDKSGGFFYERWGDA
;
A
#
# COMPACT_ATOMS: atom_id res chain seq x y z
N MET A 1 -4.73 20.38 0.53
CA MET A 1 -5.38 19.11 0.17
C MET A 1 -6.77 19.35 -0.40
N ASN A 2 -7.73 19.79 0.41
CA ASN A 2 -9.14 20.03 0.02
C ASN A 2 -9.34 20.86 -1.27
N ASP A 3 -8.81 22.09 -1.34
CA ASP A 3 -9.07 22.98 -2.49
C ASP A 3 -8.45 22.52 -3.82
N ASN A 4 -7.51 21.56 -3.76
CA ASN A 4 -6.81 21.01 -4.93
C ASN A 4 -7.10 19.50 -5.11
N ASP A 5 -8.10 18.98 -4.42
CA ASP A 5 -8.55 17.58 -4.47
C ASP A 5 -7.39 16.58 -4.32
N LYS A 6 -6.56 16.80 -3.29
CA LYS A 6 -5.45 15.90 -2.94
C LYS A 6 -5.81 15.13 -1.69
N HIS A 7 -5.65 13.80 -1.72
CA HIS A 7 -6.03 12.92 -0.61
C HIS A 7 -4.84 12.35 0.18
N TYR A 8 -3.63 12.33 -0.39
CA TYR A 8 -2.43 11.85 0.30
C TYR A 8 -1.22 12.73 -0.06
N GLY A 9 -0.43 13.11 0.94
CA GLY A 9 0.75 13.95 0.78
C GLY A 9 1.88 13.45 1.67
N PHE A 10 3.08 13.37 1.10
CA PHE A 10 4.30 12.89 1.74
C PHE A 10 5.47 13.82 1.40
N ALA A 11 6.57 13.74 2.15
CA ALA A 11 7.78 14.53 1.91
C ALA A 11 8.95 13.71 1.37
N LEU A 12 9.04 12.42 1.74
CA LEU A 12 10.14 11.52 1.40
C LEU A 12 9.61 10.15 0.97
N SER A 13 10.32 9.52 0.06
CA SER A 13 10.13 8.13 -0.34
C SER A 13 11.45 7.39 -0.21
N ILE A 14 11.42 6.14 0.24
CA ILE A 14 12.61 5.31 0.42
C ILE A 14 12.33 3.88 -0.07
N LEU A 15 13.38 3.08 -0.12
CA LEU A 15 13.28 1.64 -0.35
C LEU A 15 13.14 0.94 1.01
N GLU A 16 12.20 0.00 1.10
CA GLU A 16 12.08 -0.89 2.25
C GLU A 16 13.18 -1.97 2.23
N PHE A 17 13.48 -2.51 3.41
CA PHE A 17 14.31 -3.69 3.58
C PHE A 17 13.50 -4.95 3.25
N PRO A 18 13.85 -5.71 2.19
CA PRO A 18 13.02 -6.82 1.73
C PRO A 18 12.83 -7.93 2.78
N GLU A 19 13.75 -8.08 3.73
CA GLU A 19 13.67 -9.06 4.80
C GLU A 19 12.52 -8.80 5.79
N THR A 20 11.92 -7.62 5.79
CA THR A 20 10.83 -7.23 6.70
C THR A 20 9.44 -7.54 6.15
N ILE A 21 9.34 -7.70 4.82
CA ILE A 21 8.10 -7.76 4.05
C ILE A 21 8.11 -8.88 3.01
N VAL A 22 8.76 -10.00 3.34
CA VAL A 22 9.04 -11.13 2.43
C VAL A 22 7.79 -11.62 1.70
N THR A 23 6.64 -11.69 2.36
CA THR A 23 5.39 -12.16 1.74
C THR A 23 4.36 -11.07 1.47
N LEU A 24 4.67 -9.80 1.78
CA LEU A 24 3.70 -8.69 1.68
C LEU A 24 3.15 -8.54 0.25
N TRP A 25 4.04 -8.50 -0.74
CA TRP A 25 3.61 -8.29 -2.13
C TRP A 25 2.74 -9.43 -2.65
N ASP A 26 3.08 -10.68 -2.31
CA ASP A 26 2.28 -11.85 -2.70
C ASP A 26 0.87 -11.76 -2.13
N LYS A 27 0.72 -11.34 -0.86
CA LYS A 27 -0.58 -11.13 -0.22
C LYS A 27 -1.38 -10.01 -0.87
N ILE A 28 -0.72 -8.90 -1.21
CA ILE A 28 -1.35 -7.78 -1.92
C ILE A 28 -1.80 -8.23 -3.31
N SER A 29 -0.95 -8.90 -4.09
CA SER A 29 -1.28 -9.38 -5.43
C SER A 29 -2.48 -10.32 -5.43
N MET A 30 -2.52 -11.28 -4.49
CA MET A 30 -3.69 -12.16 -4.31
C MET A 30 -4.97 -11.37 -4.02
N PHE A 31 -4.90 -10.37 -3.14
CA PHE A 31 -6.05 -9.51 -2.83
C PHE A 31 -6.53 -8.70 -4.05
N ILE A 32 -5.61 -8.19 -4.85
CA ILE A 32 -5.93 -7.44 -6.08
C ILE A 32 -6.63 -8.35 -7.10
N GLU A 33 -6.17 -9.58 -7.27
CA GLU A 33 -6.80 -10.58 -8.14
C GLU A 33 -8.23 -10.93 -7.70
N GLU A 34 -8.47 -11.03 -6.39
CA GLU A 34 -9.81 -11.29 -5.82
C GLU A 34 -10.71 -10.05 -5.84
N HIS A 35 -10.13 -8.84 -5.80
CA HIS A 35 -10.85 -7.56 -5.70
C HIS A 35 -10.47 -6.54 -6.79
N PRO A 36 -10.56 -6.87 -8.09
CA PRO A 36 -10.12 -5.97 -9.17
C PRO A 36 -10.89 -4.65 -9.20
N ARG A 37 -12.11 -4.62 -8.65
CA ARG A 37 -12.97 -3.44 -8.52
C ARG A 37 -12.37 -2.31 -7.68
N PHE A 38 -11.42 -2.61 -6.79
CA PHE A 38 -10.77 -1.61 -5.93
C PHE A 38 -9.61 -0.90 -6.63
N ILE A 39 -9.19 -1.35 -7.80
CA ILE A 39 -8.09 -0.75 -8.54
C ILE A 39 -8.59 0.42 -9.38
N ASN A 40 -8.05 1.61 -9.07
CA ASN A 40 -8.27 2.77 -9.90
C ASN A 40 -7.52 2.62 -11.24
N ASN A 41 -8.16 2.91 -12.36
CA ASN A 41 -7.53 2.86 -13.70
C ASN A 41 -6.38 3.85 -13.86
N ASN A 42 -6.36 4.93 -13.07
CA ASN A 42 -5.31 5.94 -13.02
C ASN A 42 -4.58 5.89 -11.67
N ASN A 43 -4.01 4.72 -11.36
CA ASN A 43 -3.24 4.49 -10.15
C ASN A 43 -1.74 4.79 -10.36
N LEU A 44 -0.96 4.61 -9.29
CA LEU A 44 0.48 4.88 -9.27
C LEU A 44 1.32 3.58 -9.29
N LEU A 45 0.87 2.54 -10.02
CA LEU A 45 1.55 1.23 -10.05
C LEU A 45 3.02 1.34 -10.44
N ASP A 46 3.33 2.19 -11.42
CA ASP A 46 4.70 2.41 -11.91
C ASP A 46 5.66 2.96 -10.83
N PHE A 47 5.14 3.52 -9.72
CA PHE A 47 5.98 3.93 -8.60
C PHE A 47 6.44 2.72 -7.76
N ILE A 48 5.58 1.71 -7.60
CA ILE A 48 5.83 0.55 -6.74
C ILE A 48 6.29 -0.69 -7.52
N SER A 49 6.28 -0.67 -8.85
CA SER A 49 6.64 -1.83 -9.65
C SER A 49 7.20 -1.44 -11.02
N ASP A 50 8.36 -2.00 -11.36
CA ASP A 50 9.03 -1.76 -12.65
C ASP A 50 8.58 -2.75 -13.74
N ASP A 51 7.78 -3.76 -13.39
CA ASP A 51 7.38 -4.89 -14.24
C ASP A 51 5.86 -5.09 -14.31
N LYS A 52 5.11 -4.00 -14.19
CA LYS A 52 3.63 -3.95 -14.28
C LYS A 52 2.92 -4.77 -13.20
N GLY A 53 3.49 -4.78 -12.00
CA GLY A 53 2.92 -5.41 -10.81
C GLY A 53 3.32 -6.86 -10.60
N ALA A 54 4.24 -7.41 -11.40
CA ALA A 54 4.72 -8.78 -11.16
C ALA A 54 5.59 -8.84 -9.90
N THR A 55 6.38 -7.80 -9.62
CA THR A 55 7.18 -7.67 -8.40
C THR A 55 7.07 -6.28 -7.79
N TYR A 56 7.29 -6.21 -6.47
CA TYR A 56 7.41 -4.96 -5.73
C TYR A 56 8.84 -4.44 -5.81
N ASN A 57 9.02 -3.18 -6.22
CA ASN A 57 10.33 -2.53 -6.30
C ASN A 57 10.80 -1.93 -4.96
N LEU A 58 10.07 -2.19 -3.87
CA LEU A 58 10.32 -1.75 -2.50
C LEU A 58 10.11 -0.24 -2.22
N CYS A 59 9.66 0.54 -3.21
CA CYS A 59 9.37 1.96 -3.02
C CYS A 59 8.11 2.17 -2.17
N HIS A 60 8.22 3.03 -1.16
CA HIS A 60 7.08 3.45 -0.35
C HIS A 60 7.23 4.91 0.11
N PHE A 61 6.17 5.48 0.67
CA PHE A 61 6.19 6.82 1.25
C PHE A 61 6.59 6.74 2.72
N TRP A 62 7.49 7.59 3.19
CA TRP A 62 7.98 7.53 4.56
C TRP A 62 6.97 8.19 5.52
N THR A 63 6.10 7.37 6.13
CA THR A 63 4.88 7.78 6.88
C THR A 63 5.13 8.54 8.18
N ASN A 64 6.38 8.68 8.62
CA ASN A 64 6.74 9.58 9.73
C ASN A 64 6.24 11.02 9.48
N PHE A 65 6.08 11.40 8.20
CA PHE A 65 5.36 12.59 7.78
C PHE A 65 4.32 12.24 6.72
N GLU A 66 3.04 12.37 7.08
CA GLU A 66 1.92 12.26 6.15
C GLU A 66 0.85 13.34 6.40
N ILE A 67 0.24 13.81 5.31
CA ILE A 67 -0.97 14.62 5.33
C ILE A 67 -2.02 13.87 4.51
N VAL A 68 -2.99 13.26 5.19
CA VAL A 68 -3.93 12.32 4.59
C VAL A 68 -5.38 12.72 4.84
N ASP A 69 -6.22 12.56 3.82
CA ASP A 69 -7.67 12.55 3.95
C ASP A 69 -8.10 11.20 4.55
N MET A 70 -8.62 11.24 5.78
CA MET A 70 -9.02 10.03 6.52
C MET A 70 -10.12 9.22 5.83
N ASN A 71 -10.84 9.77 4.85
CA ASN A 71 -11.78 8.98 4.06
C ASN A 71 -11.09 7.87 3.26
N LEU A 72 -9.80 8.03 2.94
CA LEU A 72 -8.99 6.96 2.35
C LEU A 72 -8.95 5.73 3.26
N PHE A 73 -8.57 5.90 4.52
CA PHE A 73 -8.46 4.81 5.49
C PHE A 73 -9.80 4.27 5.98
N ARG A 74 -10.89 5.04 5.79
CA ARG A 74 -12.26 4.61 6.10
C ARG A 74 -12.96 3.97 4.90
N SER A 75 -12.34 3.95 3.73
CA SER A 75 -12.92 3.36 2.52
C SER A 75 -13.00 1.84 2.63
N GLU A 76 -13.99 1.24 1.96
CA GLU A 76 -14.17 -0.22 1.91
C GLU A 76 -12.91 -0.93 1.38
N ALA A 77 -12.24 -0.33 0.39
CA ALA A 77 -11.04 -0.88 -0.21
C ALA A 77 -9.91 -1.01 0.82
N TYR A 78 -9.62 0.06 1.56
CA TYR A 78 -8.56 0.06 2.57
C TYR A 78 -8.89 -0.83 3.76
N THR A 79 -10.13 -0.77 4.28
CA THR A 79 -10.52 -1.61 5.43
C THR A 79 -10.49 -3.09 5.06
N SER A 80 -10.95 -3.46 3.85
CA SER A 80 -10.89 -4.85 3.37
C SER A 80 -9.45 -5.33 3.19
N LEU A 81 -8.57 -4.48 2.64
CA LEU A 81 -7.14 -4.79 2.51
C LEU A 81 -6.50 -5.00 3.89
N PHE A 82 -6.72 -4.06 4.81
CA PHE A 82 -6.16 -4.14 6.16
C PHE A 82 -6.65 -5.38 6.92
N GLU A 83 -7.92 -5.73 6.83
CA GLU A 83 -8.46 -6.97 7.43
C GLU A 83 -7.79 -8.24 6.89
N MET A 84 -7.46 -8.28 5.59
CA MET A 84 -6.74 -9.39 4.98
C MET A 84 -5.29 -9.46 5.46
N LEU A 85 -4.61 -8.31 5.56
CA LEU A 85 -3.24 -8.22 6.06
C LEU A 85 -3.16 -8.63 7.55
N ASP A 86 -4.10 -8.17 8.37
CA ASP A 86 -4.19 -8.52 9.79
C ASP A 86 -4.39 -10.04 9.97
N LYS A 87 -5.32 -10.64 9.22
CA LYS A 87 -5.53 -12.10 9.21
C LYS A 87 -4.33 -12.89 8.68
N SER A 88 -3.51 -12.30 7.83
CA SER A 88 -2.29 -12.93 7.30
C SER A 88 -1.18 -13.01 8.34
N GLY A 89 -1.22 -12.18 9.38
CA GLY A 89 -0.29 -12.22 10.51
C GLY A 89 1.11 -11.66 10.22
N GLY A 90 1.34 -11.06 9.05
CA GLY A 90 2.66 -10.55 8.66
C GLY A 90 3.18 -9.41 9.54
N PHE A 91 2.29 -8.67 10.23
CA PHE A 91 2.69 -7.71 11.26
C PHE A 91 3.43 -8.35 12.45
N PHE A 92 3.22 -9.65 12.71
CA PHE A 92 3.80 -10.37 13.85
C PHE A 92 4.80 -11.46 13.45
N TYR A 93 4.54 -12.15 12.33
CA TYR A 93 5.42 -13.21 11.82
C TYR A 93 6.52 -12.68 10.89
N GLU A 94 6.32 -11.48 10.34
CA GLU A 94 7.35 -10.68 9.67
C GLU A 94 7.49 -9.34 10.43
N ARG A 95 7.78 -8.24 9.73
CA ARG A 95 7.86 -6.91 10.33
C ARG A 95 7.29 -5.86 9.39
N TRP A 96 6.06 -6.09 8.93
CA TRP A 96 5.36 -5.14 8.05
C TRP A 96 5.19 -3.79 8.76
N GLY A 97 5.74 -2.75 8.16
CA GLY A 97 5.54 -1.38 8.60
C GLY A 97 4.16 -0.86 8.18
N ASP A 98 3.79 0.29 8.72
CA ASP A 98 2.64 1.08 8.24
C ASP A 98 2.95 1.86 6.95
N ALA A 99 4.23 2.00 6.61
CA ALA A 99 4.75 2.79 5.50
C ALA A 99 4.69 2.08 4.14
#